data_AF-A0A139JS90-F1
#
_entry.id   AF-A0A139JS90-F1
#
_cell.length_a   1.000
_cell.length_b   1.000
_cell.length_c   1.000
_cell.angle_alpha   90.00
_cell.angle_beta   90.00
_cell.angle_gamma   90.00
#
_symmetry.space_group_name_H-M   'P 1'
#
loop_
_entity.id
_entity.type
_entity.pdbx_description
1 polymer ?
#
loop_
_entity_poly.entity_id
_entity_poly.type
_entity_poly.pdbx_seq_one_letter_code
_entity_poly.pdbx_strand_id
1 'polypeptide(L)'
;RRPDGKRVHTVRDVIVELDENGGVVDDFRLYDILDPYRDNIVKAMDQGAVCLNIDASKSGQTLSAEELAKMDENGQFGDIAGVGPGRNWAHVNSV
;
A
#
# COMPACT_ATOMS: atom_id res chain seq x y z
N ARG A 1 2.36 7.95 -11.67
CA ARG A 1 3.79 7.57 -11.87
C ARG A 1 4.49 7.93 -10.57
N ARG A 2 5.30 7.04 -9.99
CA ARG A 2 5.98 7.35 -8.73
C ARG A 2 7.00 8.49 -8.92
N PRO A 3 7.44 9.17 -7.83
CA PRO A 3 8.49 10.18 -7.90
C PRO A 3 9.82 9.66 -8.50
N ASP A 4 10.09 8.37 -8.35
CA ASP A 4 11.25 7.67 -8.93
C ASP A 4 11.11 7.34 -10.43
N GLY A 5 10.02 7.77 -11.07
CA GLY A 5 9.74 7.55 -12.49
C GLY A 5 9.23 6.15 -12.84
N LYS A 6 9.13 5.21 -11.88
CA LYS A 6 8.62 3.85 -12.11
C LYS A 6 7.10 3.85 -12.32
N ARG A 7 6.63 2.88 -13.11
CA ARG A 7 5.21 2.57 -13.31
C ARG A 7 4.87 1.33 -12.50
N VAL A 8 3.86 1.43 -11.64
CA VAL A 8 3.40 0.36 -10.75
C VAL A 8 1.87 0.35 -10.77
N HIS A 9 1.28 -0.82 -10.55
CA HIS A 9 -0.11 -0.91 -10.14
C HIS A 9 -0.16 -0.64 -8.64
N THR A 10 -1.00 0.31 -8.24
CA THR A 10 -1.15 0.67 -6.83
C THR A 10 -2.08 -0.30 -6.11
N VAL A 11 -2.09 -0.27 -4.78
CA VAL A 11 -2.75 -1.30 -3.96
C VAL A 11 -3.70 -0.63 -2.98
N ARG A 12 -5.00 -0.85 -3.19
CA ARG A 12 -6.09 -0.46 -2.26
C ARG A 12 -6.03 1.01 -1.81
N ASP A 13 -5.65 1.89 -2.73
CA ASP A 13 -5.41 3.31 -2.48
C ASP A 13 -6.07 4.24 -3.52
N VAL A 14 -7.02 3.70 -4.30
CA VAL A 14 -7.87 4.46 -5.22
C VAL A 14 -9.32 4.04 -5.01
N ILE A 15 -10.21 5.01 -4.84
CA ILE A 15 -11.65 4.82 -4.80
C ILE A 15 -12.23 5.45 -6.07
N VAL A 16 -13.15 4.75 -6.72
CA VAL A 16 -13.76 5.21 -7.97
C VAL A 16 -15.26 5.29 -7.77
N GLU A 17 -15.84 6.43 -8.10
CA GLU A 17 -17.29 6.60 -8.23
C GLU A 17 -17.70 6.32 -9.67
N LEU A 18 -18.68 5.44 -9.85
CA LEU A 18 -19.14 5.00 -11.16
C LEU A 18 -20.62 5.38 -11.37
N ASP A 19 -20.99 5.72 -12.60
CA ASP A 19 -22.38 5.80 -13.02
C ASP A 19 -22.98 4.41 -13.30
N GLU A 20 -24.29 4.36 -13.59
CA GLU A 20 -25.01 3.12 -13.88
C GLU A 20 -24.53 2.39 -15.14
N ASN A 21 -23.79 3.06 -16.02
CA ASN A 21 -23.23 2.53 -17.26
C ASN A 21 -21.77 2.08 -17.11
N GLY A 22 -21.19 2.23 -15.91
CA GLY A 22 -19.77 1.94 -15.62
C GLY A 22 -18.82 3.05 -16.07
N GLY A 23 -19.33 4.25 -16.38
CA GLY A 23 -18.52 5.44 -16.60
C GLY A 23 -17.96 5.97 -15.29
N VAL A 24 -16.71 6.44 -15.30
CA VAL A 24 -16.10 7.08 -14.11
C VAL A 24 -16.67 8.48 -13.95
N VAL A 25 -17.33 8.72 -12.82
CA VAL A 25 -17.83 10.04 -12.40
C VAL A 25 -16.72 10.80 -11.68
N ASP A 26 -16.01 10.13 -10.76
CA ASP A 26 -14.87 10.69 -10.03
C ASP A 26 -13.89 9.59 -9.59
N ASP A 27 -12.64 9.98 -9.33
CA ASP A 27 -11.61 9.11 -8.79
C ASP A 27 -10.78 9.78 -7.67
N PHE A 28 -10.77 9.15 -6.50
CA PHE A 28 -10.04 9.60 -5.32
C PHE A 28 -8.71 8.84 -5.23
N ARG A 29 -7.65 9.49 -5.74
CA ARG A 29 -6.27 8.98 -5.66
C ARG A 29 -5.66 9.32 -4.32
N LEU A 30 -5.73 8.40 -3.36
CA LEU A 30 -5.34 8.69 -1.98
C LEU A 30 -3.85 9.01 -1.84
N TYR A 31 -3.01 8.53 -2.76
CA TYR A 31 -1.58 8.88 -2.79
C TYR A 31 -1.30 10.34 -3.19
N ASP A 32 -2.28 11.04 -3.77
CA ASP A 32 -2.21 12.47 -4.07
C ASP A 32 -2.89 13.33 -2.98
N ILE A 33 -3.62 12.70 -2.04
CA ILE A 33 -4.45 13.37 -1.03
C ILE A 33 -3.88 13.21 0.39
N LEU A 34 -3.42 12.01 0.73
CA LEU A 34 -2.83 11.66 2.03
C LEU A 34 -1.30 11.57 1.93
N ASP A 35 -0.67 11.11 3.01
CA ASP A 35 0.78 10.84 3.03
C ASP A 35 1.06 9.33 2.88
N PRO A 36 1.48 8.86 1.68
CA PRO A 36 1.78 7.46 1.47
C PRO A 36 3.08 6.98 2.14
N TYR A 37 3.88 7.90 2.70
CA TYR A 37 5.16 7.60 3.33
C TYR A 37 5.11 7.60 4.86
N ARG A 38 3.94 7.87 5.45
CA ARG A 38 3.74 7.77 6.91
C ARG A 38 3.77 6.32 7.38
N ASP A 39 4.79 5.95 8.15
CA ASP A 39 5.09 4.54 8.47
C ASP A 39 4.75 4.09 9.91
N ASN A 40 4.31 4.99 10.79
CA ASN A 40 4.12 4.70 12.22
C ASN A 40 3.27 3.43 12.48
N ILE A 41 2.15 3.29 11.77
CA ILE A 41 1.26 2.13 11.92
C ILE A 41 1.80 0.94 11.13
N VAL A 42 2.34 1.16 9.92
CA VAL A 42 2.92 0.08 9.09
C VAL A 42 4.01 -0.69 9.85
N LYS A 43 4.86 0.01 10.62
CA LYS A 43 5.89 -0.60 11.47
C LYS A 43 5.33 -1.34 12.68
N ALA A 44 4.19 -0.92 13.20
CA ALA A 44 3.57 -1.51 14.39
C ALA A 44 2.67 -2.71 14.08
N MET A 45 2.38 -2.98 12.80
CA MET A 45 1.51 -4.07 12.38
C MET A 45 2.23 -5.42 12.38
N ASP A 46 1.50 -6.45 12.84
CA ASP A 46 1.91 -7.84 12.72
C ASP A 46 1.96 -8.25 11.24
N GLN A 47 3.16 -8.59 10.78
CA GLN A 47 3.43 -8.97 9.40
C GLN A 47 2.67 -10.22 8.95
N GLY A 48 2.25 -11.09 9.87
CA GLY A 48 1.40 -12.24 9.58
C GLY A 48 -0.04 -11.88 9.19
N ALA A 49 -0.49 -10.63 9.38
CA ALA A 49 -1.89 -10.23 9.23
C ALA A 49 -2.14 -9.09 8.21
N VAL A 50 -1.10 -8.57 7.54
CA VAL A 50 -1.24 -7.36 6.70
C VAL A 50 -1.60 -7.66 5.24
N CYS A 51 -1.07 -8.75 4.68
CA CYS A 51 -1.21 -9.11 3.26
C CYS A 51 -2.18 -10.28 3.08
N LEU A 52 -2.83 -10.41 1.91
CA LEU A 52 -3.67 -11.59 1.63
C LEU A 52 -2.86 -12.91 1.65
N ASN A 53 -1.56 -12.83 1.35
CA ASN A 53 -0.63 -13.95 1.48
C ASN A 53 -0.12 -14.01 2.92
N ILE A 54 -0.78 -14.84 3.74
CA ILE A 54 -0.35 -15.11 5.13
C ILE A 54 0.97 -15.90 5.09
N ASP A 55 2.04 -15.31 5.61
CA ASP A 55 3.27 -16.04 5.94
C ASP A 55 3.28 -16.36 7.43
N ALA A 56 2.96 -17.61 7.78
CA ALA A 56 2.91 -18.06 9.16
C ALA A 56 4.24 -17.89 9.90
N SER A 57 5.38 -17.86 9.20
CA SER A 57 6.69 -17.64 9.79
C SER A 57 6.93 -16.20 10.26
N LYS A 58 6.08 -15.27 9.80
CA LYS A 58 6.12 -13.83 10.11
C LYS A 58 5.07 -13.41 11.14
N SER A 59 4.27 -14.34 11.65
CA SER A 59 3.28 -14.09 12.70
C SER A 59 3.94 -13.55 13.98
N GLY A 60 3.40 -12.48 14.53
CA GLY A 60 3.91 -11.78 15.71
C GLY A 60 5.16 -10.93 15.46
N GLN A 61 5.65 -10.81 14.22
CA GLN A 61 6.80 -9.97 13.87
C GLN A 61 6.34 -8.63 13.33
N THR A 62 7.09 -7.58 13.64
CA THR A 62 6.90 -6.22 13.12
C THR A 62 8.00 -5.87 12.11
N LEU A 63 7.78 -4.83 11.30
CA LEU A 63 8.84 -4.28 10.42
C LEU A 63 9.68 -3.25 11.18
N SER A 64 10.99 -3.47 11.18
CA SER A 64 11.95 -2.43 11.56
C SER A 64 12.03 -1.30 10.53
N ALA A 65 12.58 -0.16 10.93
CA ALA A 65 12.81 0.95 10.00
C ALA A 65 13.83 0.58 8.92
N GLU A 66 14.84 -0.22 9.27
CA GLU A 66 15.85 -0.72 8.34
C GLU A 66 15.27 -1.68 7.30
N GLU A 67 14.36 -2.58 7.70
CA GLU A 67 13.67 -3.48 6.78
C GLU A 67 12.78 -2.71 5.81
N LEU A 68 12.02 -1.74 6.33
CA LEU A 68 11.14 -0.89 5.52
C LEU A 68 11.93 -0.07 4.50
N ALA A 69 13.09 0.49 4.88
CA ALA A 69 13.96 1.23 3.97
C ALA A 69 14.50 0.34 2.84
N LYS A 70 14.94 -0.89 3.16
CA LYS A 70 15.43 -1.86 2.17
C LYS A 70 14.36 -2.29 1.18
N MET A 71 13.09 -2.29 1.58
CA MET A 71 11.98 -2.60 0.67
C MET A 71 11.89 -1.60 -0.48
N ASP A 72 12.24 -0.32 -0.28
CA ASP A 72 12.24 0.66 -1.37
C ASP A 72 13.37 0.48 -2.39
N GLU A 73 14.45 -0.17 -1.99
CA GLU A 73 15.62 -0.42 -2.85
C GLU A 73 15.41 -1.63 -3.78
N ASN A 74 14.69 -2.66 -3.34
CA ASN A 74 14.60 -3.94 -4.04
C ASN A 74 13.63 -3.94 -5.25
N GLY A 75 12.84 -2.88 -5.44
CA GLY A 75 11.92 -2.72 -6.57
C GLY A 75 10.74 -3.70 -6.59
N GLN A 76 10.46 -4.39 -5.48
CA GLN A 76 9.30 -5.27 -5.35
C GLN A 76 8.05 -4.46 -4.99
N PHE A 77 7.02 -4.60 -5.80
CA PHE A 77 5.72 -3.93 -5.65
C PHE A 77 4.59 -4.97 -5.69
N GLY A 78 3.48 -4.65 -5.05
CA GLY A 78 2.33 -5.54 -4.93
C GLY A 78 1.69 -5.45 -3.55
N ASP A 79 0.85 -6.43 -3.23
CA ASP A 79 0.19 -6.55 -1.93
C ASP A 79 1.19 -7.01 -0.86
N ILE A 80 2.04 -6.05 -0.45
CA ILE A 80 3.12 -6.19 0.50
C ILE A 80 2.98 -5.04 1.49
N ALA A 81 3.07 -5.33 2.79
CA ALA A 81 3.13 -4.32 3.84
C ALA A 81 4.31 -3.38 3.58
N GLY A 82 4.05 -2.09 3.51
CA GLY A 82 5.10 -1.10 3.30
C GLY A 82 4.54 0.25 2.91
N VAL A 83 5.43 1.21 2.73
CA VAL A 83 5.08 2.59 2.37
C VAL A 83 5.14 2.83 0.87
N GLY A 84 4.48 3.90 0.44
CA GLY A 84 4.55 4.45 -0.90
C GLY A 84 3.60 3.76 -1.91
N PRO A 85 3.26 4.46 -3.01
CA PRO A 85 2.40 3.89 -4.05
C PRO A 85 3.04 2.64 -4.67
N GLY A 86 2.25 1.58 -4.82
CA GLY A 86 2.70 0.25 -5.25
C GLY A 86 2.92 -0.75 -4.10
N ARG A 87 2.71 -0.33 -2.85
CA ARG A 87 2.60 -1.21 -1.66
C ARG A 87 1.27 -1.01 -0.97
N ASN A 88 0.95 -1.90 -0.03
CA ASN A 88 -0.29 -1.82 0.74
C ASN A 88 -0.16 -0.83 1.91
N TRP A 89 0.04 0.45 1.58
CA TRP A 89 0.34 1.52 2.54
C TRP A 89 -0.90 2.07 3.26
N ALA A 90 -2.03 2.11 2.55
CA ALA A 90 -3.29 2.64 3.07
C ALA A 90 -4.23 1.53 3.57
N HIS A 91 -4.26 0.39 2.86
CA HIS A 91 -5.17 -0.72 3.12
C HIS A 91 -6.62 -0.26 3.31
N VAL A 92 -7.17 0.53 2.38
CA VAL A 92 -8.58 0.93 2.47
C VAL A 92 -9.46 -0.31 2.37
N ASN A 93 -10.41 -0.43 3.30
CA ASN A 93 -11.25 -1.61 3.46
C ASN A 93 -12.75 -1.30 3.63
N SER A 94 -13.12 -0.01 3.66
CA SER A 94 -14.50 0.45 3.67
C SER A 94 -14.61 1.77 2.91
N VAL A 95 -15.74 1.98 2.23
CA VAL A 95 -16.14 3.23 1.55
C VAL A 95 -17.50 3.64 2.08
#